data_AF-A0A3E0PIP1-F1
#
_entry.id   AF-A0A3E0PIP1-F1
#
_cell.length_a   1.000
_cell.length_b   1.000
_cell.length_c   1.000
_cell.angle_alpha   90.00
_cell.angle_beta   90.00
_cell.angle_gamma   90.00
#
_symmetry.space_group_name_H-M   'P 1'
#
loop_
_entity.id
_entity.type
_entity.pdbx_description
1 polymer ?
#
loop_
_entity_poly.entity_id
_entity_poly.type
_entity_poly.pdbx_seq_one_letter_code
_entity_poly.pdbx_strand_id
1 'polypeptide(L)'
;MKQWVLSQLRYLDELARHPDLQPCHFDELRTIVAQATRKAAQVGISVPRVRQGPISIDLCRRILAGVVAEIKPASDLMTVAEAAEKFNVSKRTLYREIESGNLPCERIRGTIRIRPADLERHLAQRQASGSLFD
;
A
#
# COMPACT_ATOMS: atom_id res chain seq x y z
N MET A 1 4.97 -2.38 -10.51
CA MET A 1 5.80 -2.48 -9.28
C MET A 1 5.39 -3.65 -8.40
N LYS A 2 4.14 -3.71 -7.90
CA LYS A 2 3.62 -4.82 -7.06
C LYS A 2 3.96 -6.23 -7.61
N GLN A 3 3.71 -6.46 -8.89
CA GLN A 3 4.00 -7.75 -9.56
C GLN A 3 5.49 -8.13 -9.55
N TRP A 4 6.38 -7.14 -9.68
CA TRP A 4 7.81 -7.37 -9.61
C TRP A 4 8.23 -7.78 -8.19
N VAL A 5 7.76 -7.09 -7.16
CA VAL A 5 8.08 -7.42 -5.75
C VAL A 5 7.54 -8.80 -5.37
N LEU A 6 6.33 -9.17 -5.81
CA LEU A 6 5.76 -10.51 -5.60
C LEU A 6 6.60 -11.60 -6.30
N SER A 7 7.16 -11.31 -7.48
CA SER A 7 8.09 -12.23 -8.14
C SER A 7 9.37 -12.44 -7.33
N GLN A 8 9.91 -11.38 -6.73
CA GLN A 8 11.09 -11.48 -5.87
C GLN A 8 10.78 -12.28 -4.59
N LEU A 9 9.61 -12.10 -3.97
CA LEU A 9 9.20 -12.92 -2.82
C LEU A 9 9.14 -14.41 -3.15
N ARG A 10 8.58 -14.78 -4.31
CA ARG A 10 8.56 -16.17 -4.78
C ARG A 10 9.97 -16.72 -4.99
N TYR A 11 10.86 -15.93 -5.59
CA TYR A 11 12.27 -16.30 -5.74
C TYR A 11 12.95 -16.54 -4.39
N LEU A 12 12.71 -15.67 -3.39
CA LEU A 12 13.23 -15.87 -2.03
C LEU A 12 12.67 -17.13 -1.37
N ASP A 13 11.39 -17.46 -1.58
CA ASP A 13 10.76 -18.68 -1.06
C ASP A 13 11.32 -19.94 -1.73
N GLU A 14 11.72 -19.86 -3.00
CA GLU A 14 12.45 -20.92 -3.70
C GLU A 14 13.88 -21.06 -3.15
N LEU A 15 14.58 -19.94 -2.99
CA LEU A 15 15.95 -19.92 -2.47
C LEU A 15 16.02 -20.42 -1.03
N ALA A 16 15.04 -20.10 -0.18
CA ALA A 16 14.95 -20.60 1.20
C ALA A 16 14.74 -22.12 1.29
N ARG A 17 14.21 -22.75 0.24
CA ARG A 17 14.04 -24.21 0.18
C ARG A 17 15.34 -24.95 -0.15
N HIS A 18 16.38 -24.23 -0.58
CA HIS A 18 17.70 -24.77 -0.84
C HIS A 18 18.69 -24.35 0.27
N PRO A 19 19.15 -25.29 1.12
CA PRO A 19 19.96 -24.95 2.30
C PRO A 19 21.39 -24.48 1.98
N ASP A 20 21.87 -24.63 0.74
CA ASP A 20 23.24 -24.28 0.34
C ASP A 20 23.37 -22.82 -0.12
N LEU A 21 23.05 -21.89 0.78
CA LEU A 21 23.23 -20.45 0.55
C LEU A 21 24.70 -20.09 0.49
N GLN A 22 25.25 -20.11 -0.72
CA GLN A 22 26.59 -19.60 -1.01
C GLN A 22 26.67 -18.08 -0.78
N PRO A 23 27.82 -17.53 -0.36
CA PRO A 23 28.01 -16.09 -0.11
C PRO A 23 27.65 -15.17 -1.28
N CYS A 24 27.71 -15.66 -2.53
CA CYS A 24 27.30 -14.91 -3.73
C CYS A 24 25.81 -14.52 -3.73
N HIS A 25 24.96 -15.25 -3.00
CA HIS A 25 23.55 -14.90 -2.86
C HIS A 25 23.35 -13.64 -1.99
N PHE A 26 24.30 -13.27 -1.11
CA PHE A 26 24.15 -12.07 -0.27
C PHE A 26 24.19 -10.77 -1.09
N ASP A 27 25.00 -10.71 -2.15
CA ASP A 27 25.06 -9.55 -3.05
C ASP A 27 23.81 -9.44 -3.92
N GLU A 28 23.24 -10.57 -4.32
CA GLU A 28 21.96 -10.63 -5.03
C GLU A 28 20.81 -10.13 -4.13
N LEU A 29 20.73 -10.60 -2.88
CA LEU A 29 19.76 -10.13 -1.89
C LEU A 29 19.87 -8.62 -1.66
N ARG A 30 21.10 -8.09 -1.58
CA ARG A 30 21.35 -6.63 -1.49
C ARG A 30 20.80 -5.88 -2.70
N THR A 31 21.03 -6.43 -3.89
CA THR A 31 20.56 -5.82 -5.13
C THR A 31 19.04 -5.78 -5.17
N ILE A 32 18.38 -6.86 -4.76
CA ILE A 32 16.91 -6.95 -4.68
C ILE A 32 16.36 -5.89 -3.71
N VAL A 33 16.91 -5.80 -2.49
CA VAL A 33 16.50 -4.80 -1.50
C VAL A 33 16.71 -3.38 -2.02
N ALA A 34 17.89 -3.08 -2.58
CA ALA A 34 18.20 -1.75 -3.11
C ALA A 34 17.30 -1.35 -4.29
N GLN A 35 16.89 -2.30 -5.12
CA GLN A 35 15.91 -2.07 -6.19
C GLN A 35 14.51 -1.83 -5.62
N ALA A 36 14.09 -2.61 -4.61
CA ALA A 36 12.80 -2.43 -3.96
C ALA A 36 12.70 -1.07 -3.26
N THR A 37 13.73 -0.66 -2.50
CA THR A 37 13.78 0.65 -1.85
C THR A 37 13.67 1.80 -2.85
N ARG A 38 14.42 1.74 -3.97
CA ARG A 38 14.32 2.76 -5.03
C ARG A 38 12.93 2.83 -5.65
N LYS A 39 12.33 1.68 -5.96
CA LYS A 39 10.97 1.61 -6.53
C LYS A 39 9.90 2.07 -5.55
N ALA A 40 10.05 1.78 -4.26
CA ALA A 40 9.16 2.22 -3.20
C ALA A 40 9.24 3.75 -3.00
N ALA A 41 10.45 4.32 -3.01
CA ALA A 41 10.63 5.77 -2.91
C ALA A 41 9.96 6.54 -4.06
N GLN A 42 9.96 5.98 -5.28
CA GLN A 42 9.27 6.56 -6.44
C GLN A 42 7.75 6.70 -6.26
N VAL A 43 7.15 5.96 -5.32
CA VAL A 43 5.72 6.04 -5.00
C VAL A 43 5.44 6.54 -3.59
N GLY A 44 6.45 7.16 -2.95
CA GLY A 44 6.30 7.75 -1.62
C GLY A 44 6.22 6.73 -0.47
N ILE A 45 6.57 5.46 -0.71
CA ILE A 45 6.63 4.44 0.34
C ILE A 45 8.01 4.52 1.00
N SER A 46 8.02 4.78 2.31
CA SER A 46 9.25 4.79 3.11
C SER A 46 9.65 3.36 3.49
N VAL A 47 10.90 3.00 3.22
CA VAL A 47 11.46 1.67 3.52
C VAL A 47 12.62 1.83 4.50
N PRO A 48 12.72 0.99 5.54
CA PRO A 48 13.83 1.07 6.49
C PRO A 48 15.19 0.92 5.81
N ARG A 49 16.16 1.76 6.22
CA ARG A 49 17.53 1.71 5.71
C ARG A 49 18.24 0.47 6.27
N VAL A 50 18.70 -0.41 5.38
CA VAL A 50 19.48 -1.59 5.75
C VAL A 50 20.94 -1.20 5.96
N ARG A 51 21.56 -1.63 7.07
CA ARG A 51 22.99 -1.41 7.35
C ARG A 51 23.88 -2.17 6.33
N GLN A 52 25.12 -1.72 6.18
CA GLN A 52 26.17 -2.42 5.42
C GLN A 52 26.49 -3.78 6.10
N GLY A 53 26.72 -4.87 5.34
CA GLY A 53 26.92 -6.24 5.85
C GLY A 53 26.09 -7.35 5.14
N PRO A 54 26.30 -8.64 5.45
CA PRO A 54 25.51 -9.72 4.86
C PRO A 54 24.02 -9.59 5.24
N ILE A 55 23.13 -9.82 4.27
CA ILE A 55 21.67 -9.80 4.46
C ILE A 55 21.17 -11.24 4.42
N SER A 56 20.44 -11.67 5.46
CA SER A 56 19.76 -12.96 5.43
C SER A 56 18.54 -12.94 4.53
N ILE A 57 18.15 -14.11 4.00
CA ILE A 57 16.89 -14.25 3.23
C ILE A 57 15.71 -13.72 4.05
N ASP A 58 15.64 -14.03 5.35
CA ASP A 58 14.55 -13.60 6.22
C ASP A 58 14.43 -12.08 6.32
N LEU A 59 15.56 -11.38 6.40
CA LEU A 59 15.57 -9.92 6.42
C LEU A 59 15.11 -9.36 5.07
N CYS A 60 15.60 -9.91 3.97
CA CYS A 60 15.18 -9.52 2.62
C CYS A 60 13.66 -9.71 2.44
N ARG A 61 13.15 -10.89 2.80
CA ARG A 61 11.73 -11.23 2.76
C ARG A 61 10.88 -10.25 3.58
N ARG A 62 11.29 -9.94 4.81
CA ARG A 62 10.57 -9.02 5.70
C ARG A 62 10.45 -7.63 5.09
N ILE A 63 11.52 -7.11 4.49
CA ILE A 63 11.54 -5.80 3.84
C ILE A 63 10.60 -5.79 2.64
N LEU A 64 10.71 -6.79 1.75
CA LEU A 64 9.85 -6.87 0.57
C LEU A 64 8.37 -7.05 0.93
N ALA A 65 8.07 -7.86 1.94
CA ALA A 65 6.70 -8.03 2.45
C ALA A 65 6.13 -6.72 3.00
N GLY A 66 6.92 -5.94 3.75
CA GLY A 66 6.55 -4.60 4.20
C GLY A 66 6.26 -3.65 3.04
N VAL A 67 7.10 -3.66 1.99
CA VAL A 67 6.85 -2.88 0.77
C VAL A 67 5.55 -3.29 0.10
N VAL A 68 5.25 -4.59 -0.01
CA VAL A 68 3.98 -5.07 -0.60
C VAL A 68 2.77 -4.65 0.23
N ALA A 69 2.87 -4.70 1.57
CA ALA A 69 1.80 -4.26 2.47
C ALA A 69 1.52 -2.76 2.34
N GLU A 70 2.56 -1.95 2.16
CA GLU A 70 2.45 -0.51 1.94
C GLU A 70 2.00 -0.13 0.53
N ILE A 71 2.23 -0.99 -0.47
CA ILE A 71 1.61 -0.85 -1.79
C ILE A 71 0.12 -1.18 -1.65
N LYS A 72 -0.65 -0.17 -1.19
CA LYS A 72 -2.11 -0.21 -1.18
C LYS A 72 -2.59 -0.69 -2.54
N PRO A 73 -3.39 -1.76 -2.60
CA PRO A 73 -3.82 -2.26 -3.87
C PRO A 73 -4.80 -1.26 -4.49
N ALA A 74 -4.65 -0.99 -5.79
CA ALA A 74 -5.67 -0.29 -6.56
C ALA A 74 -7.03 -1.03 -6.56
N SER A 75 -7.08 -2.27 -6.07
CA SER A 75 -8.31 -3.05 -5.88
C SER A 75 -9.17 -2.56 -4.71
N ASP A 76 -8.67 -1.69 -3.83
CA ASP A 76 -9.49 -1.15 -2.75
C ASP A 76 -10.30 0.07 -3.19
N LEU A 77 -10.14 0.53 -4.43
CA LEU A 77 -10.91 1.63 -4.98
C LEU A 77 -12.37 1.22 -5.19
N MET A 78 -13.25 1.82 -4.40
CA MET A 78 -14.70 1.64 -4.52
C MET A 78 -15.33 2.72 -5.38
N THR A 79 -16.40 2.37 -6.06
CA THR A 79 -17.34 3.32 -6.64
C THR A 79 -18.05 4.09 -5.53
N VAL A 80 -18.66 5.23 -5.90
CA VAL A 80 -19.52 6.00 -4.99
C VAL A 80 -20.68 5.15 -4.45
N ALA A 81 -21.18 4.19 -5.24
CA ALA A 81 -22.28 3.33 -4.83
C ALA A 81 -21.86 2.34 -3.75
N GLU A 82 -20.76 1.62 -3.96
CA GLU A 82 -20.20 0.69 -2.97
C GLU A 82 -19.80 1.42 -1.68
N ALA A 83 -19.24 2.63 -1.80
CA ALA A 83 -18.91 3.48 -0.66
C ALA A 83 -20.16 3.87 0.16
N ALA A 84 -21.22 4.27 -0.52
CA ALA A 84 -22.48 4.65 0.11
C ALA A 84 -23.10 3.50 0.89
N GLU A 85 -23.13 2.31 0.29
CA GLU A 85 -23.66 1.09 0.90
C GLU A 85 -22.81 0.64 2.09
N LYS A 86 -21.49 0.58 1.92
CA LYS A 86 -20.57 0.07 2.94
C LYS A 86 -20.51 0.96 4.19
N PHE A 87 -20.52 2.27 4.02
CA PHE A 87 -20.37 3.24 5.13
C PHE A 87 -21.70 3.83 5.59
N ASN A 88 -22.84 3.39 5.03
CA ASN A 88 -24.17 3.90 5.32
C ASN A 88 -24.26 5.44 5.16
N VAL A 89 -23.67 5.96 4.08
CA VAL A 89 -23.65 7.39 3.75
C VAL A 89 -24.40 7.60 2.45
N SER A 90 -25.19 8.67 2.34
CA SER A 90 -25.89 8.97 1.09
C SER A 90 -24.90 9.28 -0.05
N LYS A 91 -25.18 8.79 -1.26
CA LYS A 91 -24.40 9.13 -2.47
C LYS A 91 -24.28 10.64 -2.66
N ARG A 92 -25.35 11.39 -2.35
CA ARG A 92 -25.39 12.86 -2.39
C ARG A 92 -24.34 13.49 -1.46
N THR A 93 -24.19 12.98 -0.24
CA THR A 93 -23.15 13.45 0.68
C THR A 93 -21.77 13.18 0.09
N LEU A 94 -21.50 11.97 -0.41
CA LEU A 94 -20.21 11.66 -1.02
C LEU A 94 -19.87 12.58 -2.20
N TYR A 95 -20.80 12.81 -3.13
CA TYR A 95 -20.59 13.74 -4.24
C TYR A 95 -20.31 15.16 -3.76
N ARG A 96 -21.08 15.66 -2.79
CA ARG A 96 -20.87 17.00 -2.23
C ARG A 96 -19.48 17.14 -1.61
N GLU A 97 -19.02 16.16 -0.83
CA GLU A 97 -17.70 16.21 -0.20
C GLU A 97 -16.56 16.07 -1.23
N ILE A 98 -16.79 15.37 -2.34
CA ILE A 98 -15.85 15.29 -3.46
C ILE A 98 -15.78 16.64 -4.19
N GLU A 99 -16.94 17.23 -4.49
CA GLU A 99 -17.05 18.52 -5.18
C GLU A 99 -16.49 19.68 -4.35
N SER A 100 -16.66 19.65 -3.03
CA SER A 100 -16.05 20.61 -2.11
C SER A 100 -14.55 20.40 -1.89
N GLY A 101 -13.99 19.29 -2.39
CA GLY A 101 -12.57 18.94 -2.21
C GLY A 101 -12.23 18.35 -0.83
N ASN A 102 -13.21 18.06 0.00
CA ASN A 102 -13.00 17.51 1.35
C ASN A 102 -12.71 16.00 1.33
N LEU A 103 -13.17 15.30 0.29
CA LEU A 103 -12.95 13.86 0.12
C LEU A 103 -12.09 13.61 -1.14
N PRO A 104 -10.83 13.14 -0.97
CA PRO A 104 -9.99 12.76 -2.10
C PRO A 104 -10.62 11.66 -2.95
N CYS A 105 -10.57 11.81 -4.27
CA CYS A 105 -11.05 10.80 -5.20
C CYS A 105 -10.13 10.68 -6.43
N GLU A 106 -10.16 9.50 -7.04
CA GLU A 106 -9.50 9.21 -8.31
C GLU A 106 -10.55 9.11 -9.42
N ARG A 107 -10.29 9.70 -10.58
CA ARG A 107 -11.15 9.53 -11.76
C ARG A 107 -10.51 8.52 -12.70
N ILE A 108 -11.09 7.32 -12.78
CA ILE A 108 -10.62 6.24 -13.66
C ILE A 108 -11.65 6.06 -14.77
N ARG A 109 -11.24 6.33 -16.03
CA ARG A 109 -12.12 6.23 -17.21
C ARG A 109 -13.46 6.97 -17.03
N GLY A 110 -13.40 8.19 -16.49
CA GLY A 110 -14.59 9.02 -16.26
C GLY A 110 -15.45 8.63 -15.06
N THR A 111 -15.11 7.56 -14.34
CA THR A 111 -15.84 7.18 -13.13
C THR A 111 -15.05 7.51 -11.87
N ILE A 112 -15.75 8.01 -10.86
CA ILE A 112 -15.16 8.32 -9.55
C ILE A 112 -14.84 7.04 -8.79
N ARG A 113 -13.66 7.02 -8.18
CA ARG A 113 -13.13 5.98 -7.32
C ARG A 113 -12.67 6.59 -6.01
N ILE A 114 -13.16 6.03 -4.92
CA ILE A 114 -12.88 6.49 -3.56
C ILE A 114 -12.03 5.42 -2.88
N ARG A 115 -11.01 5.85 -2.14
CA ARG A 115 -10.26 4.96 -1.27
C ARG A 115 -11.01 4.82 0.07
N PRO A 116 -11.30 3.59 0.54
CA PRO A 116 -12.05 3.36 1.78
C PRO A 116 -11.41 4.05 2.98
N ALA A 117 -10.08 3.98 3.09
CA ALA A 117 -9.33 4.59 4.18
C ALA A 117 -9.43 6.14 4.20
N ASP A 118 -9.59 6.77 3.04
CA ASP A 118 -9.75 8.22 2.98
C ASP A 118 -11.16 8.64 3.41
N LEU A 119 -12.17 7.85 2.99
CA LEU A 119 -13.55 8.03 3.46
C LEU A 119 -13.70 7.78 4.96
N GLU A 120 -13.13 6.70 5.48
CA GLU A 120 -13.15 6.37 6.91
C GLU A 120 -12.54 7.49 7.76
N ARG A 121 -11.37 8.01 7.35
CA ARG A 121 -10.72 9.14 8.02
C ARG A 121 -11.57 10.42 7.95
N HIS A 122 -12.19 10.71 6.81
CA HIS A 122 -13.08 11.86 6.68
C HIS A 122 -14.30 11.74 7.62
N LEU A 123 -14.91 10.56 7.70
CA LEU A 123 -16.04 10.31 8.60
C LEU A 123 -15.63 10.40 10.08
N ALA A 124 -14.48 9.83 10.45
CA ALA A 124 -13.95 9.91 11.80
C ALA A 124 -13.65 11.36 12.24
N GLN A 125 -13.10 12.18 11.35
CA GLN A 125 -12.87 13.61 11.61
C GLN A 125 -14.18 14.37 11.86
N ARG A 126 -15.25 14.06 11.10
CA ARG A 126 -16.56 14.69 11.30
C ARG A 126 -17.23 14.28 12.60
N GLN A 127 -17.08 13.03 13.02
CA GLN A 127 -17.59 12.57 14.32
C GLN A 127 -16.85 13.26 15.47
N ALA A 128 -15.54 13.44 15.37
CA ALA A 128 -14.75 14.16 16.37
C ALA A 128 -15.10 15.66 16.47
N SER A 129 -15.49 16.30 15.35
CA SER A 129 -15.96 17.70 15.33
C SER A 129 -17.45 17.85 15.64
N GLY A 130 -18.19 16.75 15.77
CA GLY A 130 -19.65 16.68 15.93
C GLY A 130 -20.13 16.28 17.32
N SER A 131 -19.34 16.52 18.38
CA SER A 131 -19.83 16.52 19.76
C SER A 131 -20.73 17.75 19.98
N LEU A 132 -21.96 17.70 19.46
CA LEU A 132 -23.03 18.67 19.71
C LEU A 132 -24.38 18.18 19.15
N PHE A 133 -24.72 16.91 19.37
CA PHE A 133 -26.12 16.46 19.30
C PHE A 133 -26.32 15.30 20.31
N ASP A 134 -26.49 15.69 21.57
CA ASP A 134 -27.53 15.15 22.46
C ASP A 134 -28.30 16.37 23.00
#